data_AF-A0A849F5K6-F1
#
_entry.id   AF-A0A849F5K6-F1
#
_cell.length_a   1.000
_cell.length_b   1.000
_cell.length_c   1.000
_cell.angle_alpha   90.00
_cell.angle_beta   90.00
_cell.angle_gamma   90.00
#
_symmetry.space_group_name_H-M   'P 1'
#
loop_
_entity.id
_entity.type
_entity.pdbx_description
1 polymer ?
#
loop_
_entity_poly.entity_id
_entity_poly.type
_entity_poly.pdbx_seq_one_letter_code
_entity_poly.pdbx_strand_id
1 'polypeptide(L)'
;MKIKSVILLLTSLLLYTGCAEEVLPKPKAMLRLEYPNSEYGVINTQHFQFKKNLLSEFEQKNNNAHILDYPRMKGSLFITYKKVNNDIDKLLMDAQKLSIEHSSKADGILPHPFVNEEDKVYGMYFEV
;
A
#
# COMPACT_ATOMS: atom_id res chain seq x y z
N MET A 1 35.89 -16.28 -67.31
CA MET A 1 35.90 -16.72 -65.89
C MET A 1 35.83 -15.58 -64.87
N LYS A 2 36.50 -14.44 -65.08
CA LYS A 2 36.56 -13.32 -64.11
C LYS A 2 35.19 -12.73 -63.72
N ILE A 3 34.27 -12.51 -64.67
CA ILE A 3 32.95 -11.92 -64.40
C ILE A 3 32.03 -12.83 -63.56
N LYS A 4 32.04 -14.14 -63.82
CA LYS A 4 31.25 -15.10 -63.02
C LYS A 4 31.75 -15.18 -61.56
N SER A 5 33.06 -15.08 -61.34
CA SER A 5 33.63 -14.98 -59.98
C SER A 5 33.25 -13.68 -59.28
N VAL A 6 33.21 -12.54 -59.99
CA VAL A 6 32.82 -11.25 -59.40
C VAL A 6 31.35 -11.24 -58.99
N ILE A 7 30.47 -11.81 -59.81
CA ILE A 7 29.03 -11.94 -59.49
C ILE A 7 28.83 -12.84 -58.28
N LEU A 8 29.54 -13.99 -58.22
CA LEU A 8 29.48 -14.91 -57.07
C LEU A 8 29.94 -14.23 -55.77
N LEU A 9 31.00 -13.42 -55.85
CA LEU A 9 31.53 -12.68 -54.71
C LEU A 9 30.55 -11.62 -54.21
N LEU A 10 29.89 -10.91 -55.14
CA LEU A 10 28.89 -9.89 -54.82
C LEU A 10 27.63 -10.50 -54.19
N THR A 11 27.17 -11.65 -54.70
CA THR A 11 26.04 -12.39 -54.11
C THR A 11 26.37 -12.95 -52.74
N SER A 12 27.63 -13.38 -52.52
CA SER A 12 28.09 -13.83 -51.20
C SER A 12 28.07 -12.69 -50.19
N LEU A 13 28.51 -11.49 -50.59
CA LEU A 13 28.55 -10.32 -49.71
C LEU A 13 27.15 -9.85 -49.25
N LEU A 14 26.15 -9.99 -50.11
CA LEU A 14 24.74 -9.69 -49.80
C LEU A 14 24.12 -10.64 -48.76
N LEU A 15 24.67 -11.85 -48.58
CA LEU A 15 24.18 -12.80 -47.57
C LEU A 15 24.64 -12.47 -46.14
N TYR A 16 25.56 -11.52 -45.97
CA TYR A 16 26.07 -11.11 -44.65
C TYR A 16 25.39 -9.85 -44.09
N THR A 17 24.46 -9.23 -44.81
CA THR A 17 23.71 -8.05 -44.33
C THR A 17 22.42 -8.48 -43.63
N GLY A 18 22.53 -9.08 -42.44
CA GLY A 18 21.39 -9.33 -41.56
C GLY A 18 21.37 -8.32 -40.42
N CYS A 19 20.31 -7.51 -40.30
CA CYS A 19 20.06 -6.71 -39.10
C CYS A 19 19.52 -7.62 -38.00
N ALA A 20 20.25 -7.73 -36.89
CA ALA A 20 19.68 -8.22 -35.65
C ALA A 20 18.92 -7.06 -35.00
N GLU A 21 17.60 -7.15 -34.89
CA GLU A 21 16.83 -6.21 -34.06
C GLU A 21 17.23 -6.39 -32.60
N GLU A 22 17.54 -5.29 -31.92
CA GLU A 22 17.81 -5.32 -30.49
C GLU A 22 16.56 -5.78 -29.74
N VAL A 23 16.61 -7.02 -29.24
CA VAL A 23 15.55 -7.57 -28.38
C VAL A 23 15.64 -6.94 -27.00
N LEU A 24 14.92 -5.83 -26.81
CA LEU A 24 14.79 -5.23 -25.49
C LEU A 24 14.05 -6.20 -24.55
N PRO A 25 14.62 -6.54 -23.39
CA PRO A 25 13.97 -7.43 -22.43
C PRO A 25 12.68 -6.78 -21.93
N LYS A 26 11.59 -7.55 -21.93
CA LYS A 26 10.29 -7.08 -21.43
C LYS A 26 10.44 -6.60 -19.98
N PRO A 27 9.90 -5.43 -19.60
CA PRO A 27 9.99 -4.94 -18.24
C PRO A 27 9.38 -5.96 -17.26
N LYS A 28 9.95 -6.03 -16.05
CA LYS A 28 9.45 -6.92 -15.00
C LYS A 28 7.98 -6.62 -14.74
N ALA A 29 7.15 -7.65 -14.78
CA ALA A 29 5.73 -7.52 -14.47
C ALA A 29 5.57 -7.10 -13.00
N MET A 30 4.82 -6.03 -12.77
CA MET A 30 4.38 -5.62 -11.44
C MET A 30 2.96 -6.13 -11.20
N LEU A 31 2.55 -6.21 -9.94
CA LEU A 31 1.16 -6.48 -9.60
C LEU A 31 0.28 -5.36 -10.16
N ARG A 32 -0.64 -5.71 -11.06
CA ARG A 32 -1.69 -4.81 -11.50
C ARG A 32 -2.82 -4.89 -10.47
N LEU A 33 -2.82 -3.95 -9.54
CA LEU A 33 -3.85 -3.84 -8.52
C LEU A 33 -5.03 -3.07 -9.12
N GLU A 34 -6.13 -3.76 -9.38
CA GLU A 34 -7.40 -3.14 -9.76
C GLU A 34 -8.38 -3.24 -8.59
N TYR A 35 -8.82 -2.08 -8.10
CA TYR A 35 -9.79 -1.98 -7.03
C TYR A 35 -11.11 -1.42 -7.59
N PRO A 36 -12.26 -1.91 -7.11
CA PRO A 36 -13.54 -1.31 -7.46
C PRO A 36 -13.61 0.14 -6.95
N ASN A 37 -14.44 0.95 -7.59
CA ASN A 37 -14.72 2.30 -7.10
C ASN A 37 -15.23 2.27 -5.66
N SER A 38 -14.70 3.16 -4.82
CA SER A 38 -15.05 3.19 -3.41
C SER A 38 -16.39 3.88 -3.18
N GLU A 39 -17.36 3.10 -2.72
CA GLU A 39 -18.61 3.62 -2.19
C GLU A 39 -18.54 3.66 -0.66
N TYR A 40 -19.08 4.72 -0.07
CA TYR A 40 -18.98 4.97 1.36
C TYR A 40 -20.35 5.05 2.02
N GLY A 41 -20.52 4.30 3.11
CA GLY A 41 -21.64 4.43 4.04
C GLY A 41 -21.19 5.17 5.30
N VAL A 42 -22.14 5.70 6.06
CA VAL A 42 -21.88 6.37 7.35
C VAL A 42 -22.16 5.40 8.50
N ILE A 43 -21.27 5.36 9.48
CA ILE A 43 -21.49 4.68 10.76
C ILE A 43 -21.51 5.69 11.89
N ASN A 44 -22.48 5.50 12.79
CA ASN A 44 -22.61 6.21 14.05
C ASN A 44 -22.33 5.22 15.19
N THR A 45 -21.30 5.50 15.99
CA THR A 45 -21.06 4.80 17.25
C THR A 45 -21.50 5.69 18.41
N GLN A 46 -21.38 5.20 19.65
CA GLN A 46 -21.69 5.99 20.84
C GLN A 46 -20.76 7.20 20.99
N HIS A 47 -19.54 7.14 20.47
CA HIS A 47 -18.48 8.11 20.73
C HIS A 47 -18.01 8.88 19.49
N PHE A 48 -18.22 8.34 18.29
CA PHE A 48 -17.74 8.95 17.05
C PHE A 48 -18.59 8.52 15.84
N GLN A 49 -18.47 9.30 14.76
CA GLN A 49 -19.08 9.01 13.48
C GLN A 49 -18.00 9.03 12.40
N PHE A 50 -18.05 8.09 11.46
CA PHE A 50 -17.13 8.06 10.34
C PHE A 50 -17.74 7.41 9.10
N LYS A 51 -17.13 7.68 7.94
CA LYS A 51 -17.49 7.01 6.69
C LYS A 51 -16.68 5.72 6.56
N LYS A 52 -17.36 4.61 6.29
CA LYS A 52 -16.73 3.33 5.97
C LYS A 52 -16.94 2.95 4.52
N ASN A 53 -15.98 2.24 3.94
CA ASN A 53 -16.17 1.62 2.63
C ASN A 53 -17.28 0.55 2.71
N LEU A 54 -18.18 0.47 1.74
CA LEU A 54 -19.27 -0.52 1.75
C LEU A 54 -18.77 -1.98 1.64
N LEU A 55 -17.57 -2.20 1.11
CA LEU A 55 -16.93 -3.53 1.02
C LEU A 55 -16.42 -4.07 2.36
N SER A 56 -16.50 -3.27 3.42
CA SER A 56 -16.09 -3.68 4.76
C SER A 56 -17.24 -4.17 5.62
N GLU A 57 -16.94 -5.15 6.44
CA GLU A 57 -17.81 -5.71 7.46
C GLU A 57 -17.52 -5.00 8.78
N PHE A 58 -18.56 -4.42 9.39
CA PHE A 58 -18.41 -3.71 10.66
C PHE A 58 -18.86 -4.60 11.81
N GLU A 59 -17.95 -4.87 12.73
CA GLU A 59 -18.22 -5.62 13.95
C GLU A 59 -18.05 -4.70 15.17
N GLN A 60 -19.06 -4.68 16.05
CA GLN A 60 -18.97 -4.01 17.34
C GLN A 60 -18.66 -5.04 18.42
N LYS A 61 -17.43 -5.04 18.94
CA LYS A 61 -17.04 -5.92 20.06
C LYS A 61 -17.64 -5.42 21.38
N ASN A 62 -17.60 -4.11 21.60
CA ASN A 62 -18.28 -3.42 22.70
C ASN A 62 -18.49 -1.94 22.33
N ASN A 63 -19.04 -1.12 23.23
CA ASN A 63 -19.33 0.29 22.95
C ASN A 63 -18.11 1.15 22.61
N ASN A 64 -16.91 0.69 22.96
CA ASN A 64 -15.65 1.40 22.76
C ASN A 64 -14.76 0.76 21.71
N ALA A 65 -14.97 -0.51 21.34
CA ALA A 65 -14.09 -1.28 20.48
C ALA A 65 -14.86 -1.85 19.30
N HIS A 66 -14.38 -1.50 18.10
CA HIS A 66 -14.99 -1.86 16.83
C HIS A 66 -13.91 -2.42 15.90
N ILE A 67 -14.33 -3.32 15.01
CA ILE A 67 -13.49 -3.89 13.97
C ILE A 67 -14.15 -3.58 12.63
N LEU A 68 -13.34 -3.12 11.68
CA LEU A 68 -13.73 -2.97 10.29
C LEU A 68 -12.93 -3.97 9.45
N ASP A 69 -13.57 -5.08 9.13
CA ASP A 69 -12.95 -6.19 8.41
C ASP A 69 -13.09 -6.04 6.90
N TYR A 70 -12.03 -6.38 6.19
CA TYR A 70 -11.98 -6.48 4.74
C TYR A 70 -11.56 -7.90 4.34
N PRO A 71 -12.51 -8.86 4.31
CA PRO A 71 -12.19 -10.27 4.07
C PRO A 71 -11.44 -10.51 2.75
N ARG A 72 -11.81 -9.78 1.69
CA ARG A 72 -11.15 -9.87 0.38
C ARG A 72 -9.70 -9.40 0.39
N MET A 73 -9.36 -8.45 1.26
CA MET A 73 -7.99 -7.93 1.41
C MET A 73 -7.22 -8.66 2.52
N LYS A 74 -7.87 -9.58 3.26
CA LYS A 74 -7.31 -10.24 4.45
C LYS A 74 -6.74 -9.24 5.45
N GLY A 75 -7.43 -8.12 5.63
CA GLY A 75 -7.02 -7.03 6.49
C GLY A 75 -8.17 -6.56 7.38
N SER A 76 -7.81 -6.03 8.54
CA SER A 76 -8.76 -5.59 9.56
C SER A 76 -8.28 -4.26 10.15
N LEU A 77 -9.20 -3.33 10.36
CA LEU A 77 -8.93 -2.10 11.10
C LEU A 77 -9.54 -2.22 12.49
N PHE A 78 -8.71 -2.10 13.51
CA PHE A 78 -9.15 -2.11 14.91
C PHE A 78 -9.29 -0.67 15.40
N ILE A 79 -10.51 -0.28 15.78
CA ILE A 79 -10.83 1.09 16.17
C ILE A 79 -11.30 1.05 17.62
N THR A 80 -10.56 1.72 18.50
CA THR A 80 -10.88 1.76 19.95
C THR A 80 -10.96 3.19 20.44
N TYR A 81 -12.07 3.53 21.08
CA TYR A 81 -12.25 4.77 21.83
C TYR A 81 -11.77 4.59 23.27
N LYS A 82 -10.99 5.55 23.76
CA LYS A 82 -10.61 5.67 25.18
C LYS A 82 -10.91 7.08 25.65
N LYS A 83 -11.64 7.20 26.77
CA LYS A 83 -11.87 8.49 27.42
C LYS A 83 -10.58 8.93 28.10
N VAL A 84 -10.21 10.20 27.93
CA VAL A 84 -9.07 10.82 28.60
C VAL A 84 -9.51 11.31 29.99
N ASN A 85 -8.84 10.84 31.03
CA ASN A 85 -9.10 11.22 32.43
C ASN A 85 -7.77 11.61 33.11
N ASN A 86 -7.19 12.72 32.66
CA ASN A 86 -5.91 13.24 33.18
C ASN A 86 -4.74 12.24 33.06
N ASP A 87 -4.81 11.34 32.09
CA ASP A 87 -3.90 10.21 31.86
C ASP A 87 -3.44 10.10 30.39
N ILE A 88 -3.49 11.23 29.65
CA ILE A 88 -3.21 11.27 28.21
C ILE A 88 -1.83 10.69 27.86
N ASP A 89 -0.80 10.99 28.65
CA ASP A 89 0.56 10.50 28.42
C ASP A 89 0.61 8.97 28.45
N LYS A 90 -0.10 8.35 29.40
CA LYS A 90 -0.21 6.90 29.50
C LYS A 90 -0.96 6.31 28.31
N LEU A 91 -2.07 6.93 27.91
CA LEU A 91 -2.86 6.47 26.76
C LEU A 91 -2.05 6.53 25.46
N LEU A 92 -1.25 7.58 25.27
CA LEU A 92 -0.36 7.72 24.11
C LEU A 92 0.76 6.68 24.13
N MET A 93 1.40 6.45 25.29
CA MET A 93 2.41 5.40 25.43
C MET A 93 1.84 4.02 25.12
N ASP A 94 0.67 3.68 25.68
CA ASP A 94 0.00 2.40 25.44
C ASP A 94 -0.34 2.19 23.96
N ALA A 95 -0.77 3.25 23.26
CA ALA A 95 -1.12 3.18 21.83
C ALA A 95 0.11 2.98 20.93
N GLN A 96 1.25 3.57 21.30
CA GLN A 96 2.49 3.48 20.52
C GLN A 96 3.28 2.20 20.82
N LYS A 97 3.15 1.66 22.03
CA LYS A 97 3.92 0.52 22.52
C LYS A 97 3.89 -0.68 21.57
N LEU A 98 2.70 -1.09 21.11
CA LEU A 98 2.57 -2.26 20.23
C LEU A 98 3.29 -2.05 18.88
N SER A 99 3.13 -0.87 18.28
CA SER A 99 3.79 -0.53 17.01
C SER A 99 5.31 -0.48 17.15
N ILE A 100 5.81 0.01 18.29
CA ILE A 100 7.26 0.13 18.57
C ILE A 100 7.88 -1.21 18.98
N GLU A 101 7.22 -2.03 19.79
CA GLU A 101 7.76 -3.32 20.27
C GLU A 101 8.01 -4.31 19.13
N HIS A 102 7.24 -4.23 18.04
CA HIS A 102 7.48 -5.01 16.83
C HIS A 102 8.58 -4.43 15.92
N SER A 103 9.01 -3.17 16.13
CA SER A 103 10.14 -2.55 15.42
C SER A 103 11.49 -3.23 15.70
N SER A 104 11.63 -3.92 16.84
CA SER A 104 12.91 -4.56 17.20
C SER A 104 13.36 -5.63 16.19
N LYS A 105 12.47 -6.06 15.29
CA LYS A 105 12.74 -7.06 14.24
C LYS A 105 12.75 -6.48 12.82
N ALA A 106 12.45 -5.19 12.64
CA ALA A 106 12.32 -4.52 11.34
C ALA A 106 12.98 -3.14 11.39
N ASP A 107 14.01 -2.92 10.58
CA ASP A 107 14.64 -1.61 10.43
C ASP A 107 13.63 -0.63 9.80
N GLY A 108 13.44 0.55 10.40
CA GLY A 108 12.80 1.69 9.71
C GLY A 108 11.35 2.02 10.05
N ILE A 109 10.80 1.62 11.20
CA ILE A 109 9.50 2.17 11.66
C ILE A 109 9.68 3.65 12.00
N LEU A 110 9.29 4.53 11.07
CA LEU A 110 9.39 5.98 11.23
C LEU A 110 8.05 6.55 11.73
N PRO A 111 8.03 7.23 12.88
CA PRO A 111 6.84 7.93 13.35
C PRO A 111 6.57 9.17 12.48
N HIS A 112 5.34 9.31 11.99
CA HIS A 112 4.90 10.48 11.24
C HIS A 112 3.76 11.20 11.98
N PRO A 113 3.97 12.45 12.47
CA PRO A 113 2.94 13.15 13.20
C PRO A 113 1.78 13.55 12.27
N PHE A 114 0.55 13.38 12.77
CA PHE A 114 -0.65 13.95 12.18
C PHE A 114 -1.04 15.19 12.98
N VAL A 115 -1.18 16.32 12.30
CA VAL A 115 -1.52 17.60 12.92
C VAL A 115 -2.65 18.26 12.14
N ASN A 116 -3.78 18.48 12.80
CA ASN A 116 -4.87 19.31 12.34
C ASN A 116 -5.15 20.38 13.41
N GLU A 117 -4.56 21.57 13.21
CA GLU A 117 -4.66 22.68 14.15
C GLU A 117 -6.07 23.29 14.18
N GLU A 118 -6.77 23.31 13.03
CA GLU A 118 -8.11 23.89 12.89
C GLU A 118 -9.12 23.14 13.78
N ASP A 119 -9.14 21.82 13.68
CA ASP A 119 -10.03 20.97 14.48
C ASP A 119 -9.41 20.52 15.82
N LYS A 120 -8.15 20.90 16.09
CA LYS A 120 -7.35 20.47 17.26
C LYS A 120 -7.26 18.94 17.37
N VAL A 121 -7.09 18.26 16.24
CA VAL A 121 -6.92 16.80 16.17
C VAL A 121 -5.45 16.47 15.90
N TYR A 122 -4.87 15.62 16.74
CA TYR A 122 -3.46 15.25 16.67
C TYR A 122 -3.32 13.73 16.72
N GLY A 123 -2.27 13.20 16.09
CA GLY A 123 -2.02 11.77 16.05
C GLY A 123 -0.61 11.43 15.59
N MET A 124 -0.35 10.13 15.44
CA MET A 124 0.92 9.59 14.97
C MET A 124 0.64 8.39 14.08
N TYR A 125 1.28 8.34 12.92
CA TYR A 125 1.30 7.19 12.03
C TYR A 125 2.61 6.43 12.19
N PHE A 126 2.52 5.11 12.07
CA PHE A 126 3.66 4.21 12.04
C PHE A 126 3.51 3.32 10.81
N GLU A 127 4.50 3.35 9.92
CA GLU A 127 4.60 2.42 8.80
C GLU A 127 5.59 1.30 9.18
N VAL A 128 5.20 0.05 8.91
CA VAL A 128 5.96 -1.17 9.26
C VAL A 128 6.17 -2.00 8.01
#